data_AF-A0A432XYP6-F1
#
_entry.id   AF-A0A432XYP6-F1
#
_cell.length_a   1.000
_cell.length_b   1.000
_cell.length_c   1.000
_cell.angle_alpha   90.00
_cell.angle_beta   90.00
_cell.angle_gamma   90.00
#
_symmetry.space_group_name_H-M   'P 1'
#
loop_
_entity.id
_entity.type
_entity.pdbx_description
1 polymer ?
#
loop_
_entity_poly.entity_id
_entity_poly.type
_entity_poly.pdbx_seq_one_letter_code
_entity_poly.pdbx_strand_id
1 'polypeptide(L)'
;MGFYLTSRQVPQLKSFPFTERALILTIAQQAMPVPRRMICNLAKLVPICIIFFAIVDLPGWWKAVGLLAAGIGYPLFTQPITLNMSLPYIDKAVRQFEAQRADQLEEEDQDEDEDTA
;
A
#
# COMPACT_ATOMS: atom_id res chain seq x y z
N MET A 1 6.56 -10.89 -16.24
CA MET A 1 5.76 -10.14 -15.25
C MET A 1 5.89 -10.87 -13.92
N GLY A 2 6.63 -10.30 -12.96
CA GLY A 2 6.82 -10.91 -11.64
C GLY A 2 5.66 -10.54 -10.72
N PHE A 3 5.05 -11.53 -10.07
CA PHE A 3 4.17 -11.28 -8.94
C PHE A 3 5.05 -10.92 -7.75
N TYR A 4 4.99 -9.67 -7.30
CA TYR A 4 5.76 -9.21 -6.15
C TYR A 4 4.87 -9.24 -4.91
N LEU A 5 5.28 -10.02 -3.90
CA LEU A 5 4.55 -10.19 -2.64
C LEU A 5 4.96 -9.14 -1.60
N THR A 6 6.12 -8.52 -1.77
CA THR A 6 6.63 -7.50 -0.86
C THR A 6 7.28 -6.33 -1.62
N SER A 7 7.16 -5.12 -1.07
CA SER A 7 7.79 -3.91 -1.61
C SER A 7 9.30 -4.04 -1.74
N ARG A 8 9.93 -4.92 -0.93
CA ARG A 8 11.37 -5.21 -0.95
C ARG A 8 11.82 -5.99 -2.20
N GLN A 9 10.90 -6.65 -2.90
CA GLN A 9 11.19 -7.39 -4.12
C GLN A 9 11.09 -6.49 -5.38
N VAL A 10 10.52 -5.29 -5.25
CA VAL A 10 10.40 -4.35 -6.37
C VAL A 10 11.74 -3.65 -6.58
N PRO A 11 12.44 -3.87 -7.71
CA PRO A 11 13.78 -3.32 -7.93
C PRO A 11 13.83 -1.79 -7.89
N GLN A 12 12.72 -1.12 -8.27
CA GLN A 12 12.58 0.34 -8.26
C GLN A 12 12.50 0.95 -6.84
N LEU A 13 12.11 0.16 -5.83
CA LEU A 13 11.95 0.61 -4.45
C LEU A 13 13.12 0.18 -3.54
N LYS A 14 14.09 -0.57 -4.08
CA LYS A 14 15.22 -1.11 -3.30
C LYS A 14 16.21 -0.04 -2.84
N SER A 15 16.34 1.06 -3.59
CA SER A 15 17.21 2.19 -3.28
C SER A 15 16.72 3.03 -2.09
N PHE A 16 15.41 2.99 -1.81
CA PHE A 16 14.80 3.83 -0.78
C PHE A 16 14.78 3.14 0.60
N PRO A 17 14.87 3.87 1.72
CA PRO A 17 14.67 3.32 3.07
C PRO A 17 13.21 2.90 3.31
N PHE A 18 12.96 2.13 4.38
CA PHE A 18 11.65 1.52 4.64
C PHE A 18 10.50 2.54 4.72
N THR A 19 10.74 3.69 5.35
CA THR A 19 9.75 4.76 5.50
C THR A 19 9.39 5.39 4.16
N GLU A 20 10.39 5.70 3.32
CA GLU A 20 10.19 6.26 1.98
C GLU A 20 9.48 5.27 1.06
N ARG A 21 9.78 3.97 1.16
CA ARG A 21 9.03 2.94 0.43
C ARG A 21 7.55 2.93 0.77
N ALA A 22 7.19 3.11 2.03
CA ALA A 22 5.79 3.19 2.45
C ALA A 22 5.13 4.44 1.86
N LEU A 23 5.83 5.57 1.87
CA LEU A 23 5.33 6.84 1.33
C LEU A 23 5.15 6.78 -0.20
N ILE A 24 6.15 6.28 -0.95
CA ILE A 24 6.03 6.05 -2.40
C ILE A 24 4.87 5.11 -2.73
N LEU A 25 4.66 4.06 -1.92
CA LEU A 25 3.53 3.15 -2.12
C LEU A 25 2.19 3.85 -1.90
N THR A 26 2.10 4.77 -0.93
CA THR A 26 0.89 5.59 -0.74
C THR A 26 0.64 6.55 -1.91
N ILE A 27 1.67 7.20 -2.44
CA ILE A 27 1.58 8.04 -3.64
C ILE A 27 1.12 7.21 -4.84
N ALA A 28 1.68 6.01 -5.04
CA ALA A 28 1.27 5.11 -6.11
C ALA A 28 -0.20 4.66 -5.99
N GLN A 29 -0.69 4.47 -4.76
CA GLN A 29 -2.09 4.15 -4.50
C GLN A 29 -3.03 5.34 -4.75
N GLN A 30 -2.58 6.56 -4.48
CA GLN A 30 -3.34 7.77 -4.78
C GLN A 30 -3.35 8.10 -6.28
N ALA A 31 -2.26 7.77 -6.99
CA ALA A 31 -2.16 7.90 -8.44
C ALA A 31 -2.99 6.85 -9.21
N MET A 32 -3.55 5.83 -8.53
CA MET A 32 -4.44 4.89 -9.18
C MET A 32 -5.77 5.55 -9.61
N PRO A 33 -6.27 5.25 -10.82
CA PRO A 33 -7.59 5.66 -11.25
C PRO A 33 -8.68 5.18 -10.27
N VAL A 34 -9.63 6.04 -9.96
CA VAL A 34 -10.79 5.78 -9.07
C VAL A 34 -11.43 4.40 -9.28
N PRO A 35 -11.75 3.94 -10.51
CA PRO A 35 -12.33 2.61 -10.70
C PRO A 35 -11.42 1.46 -10.26
N ARG A 36 -10.10 1.57 -10.45
CA ARG A 36 -9.14 0.56 -9.98
C ARG A 36 -9.03 0.54 -8.46
N ARG A 37 -9.03 1.71 -7.81
CA ARG A 37 -9.05 1.82 -6.36
C ARG A 37 -10.31 1.19 -5.77
N MET A 38 -11.45 1.37 -6.44
CA MET A 38 -12.72 0.79 -6.07
C MET A 38 -12.72 -0.74 -6.19
N ILE A 39 -12.20 -1.29 -7.30
CA ILE A 39 -12.00 -2.74 -7.48
C ILE A 39 -11.05 -3.28 -6.41
N CYS A 40 -9.98 -2.56 -6.07
CA CYS A 40 -9.04 -2.98 -5.03
C CYS A 40 -9.72 -3.06 -3.66
N ASN A 41 -10.58 -2.09 -3.32
CA ASN A 41 -11.38 -2.13 -2.10
C ASN A 41 -12.47 -3.22 -2.13
N LEU A 42 -13.10 -3.45 -3.29
CA LEU A 42 -14.07 -4.53 -3.46
C LEU A 42 -13.39 -5.91 -3.35
N ALA A 43 -12.18 -6.05 -3.88
CA ALA A 43 -11.36 -7.25 -3.73
C ALA A 43 -10.98 -7.51 -2.25
N LYS A 44 -10.89 -6.47 -1.40
CA LYS A 44 -10.74 -6.63 0.05
C LYS A 44 -12.01 -7.15 0.73
N LEU A 45 -13.20 -6.90 0.16
CA LEU A 45 -14.47 -7.41 0.70
C LEU A 45 -14.67 -8.91 0.44
N VAL A 46 -14.16 -9.44 -0.68
CA VAL A 46 -14.28 -10.87 -1.03
C VAL A 46 -13.74 -11.82 0.06
N PRO A 47 -12.50 -11.67 0.56
CA PRO A 47 -11.99 -12.54 1.61
C PRO A 47 -12.77 -12.38 2.92
N ILE A 48 -13.27 -11.19 3.24
CA ILE A 48 -14.15 -10.97 4.40
C ILE A 48 -15.43 -11.81 4.25
N CYS A 49 -16.06 -11.80 3.07
CA CYS A 49 -17.24 -12.62 2.81
C CYS A 49 -16.94 -14.12 2.95
N ILE A 50 -15.81 -14.60 2.39
CA ILE A 50 -15.40 -16.01 2.50
C ILE A 50 -15.18 -16.40 3.96
N ILE A 51 -14.47 -15.56 4.72
CA ILE A 51 -14.25 -15.72 6.17
C ILE A 51 -15.58 -15.80 6.91
N PHE A 52 -16.50 -14.88 6.62
CA PHE A 52 -17.79 -14.81 7.30
C PHE A 52 -18.61 -16.08 7.06
N PHE A 53 -18.61 -16.58 5.82
CA PHE A 53 -19.26 -17.84 5.44
C PHE A 53 -18.60 -19.04 6.12
N ALA A 54 -17.27 -19.09 6.15
CA ALA A 54 -16.52 -20.18 6.79
C ALA A 54 -16.73 -20.25 8.31
N ILE A 55 -17.02 -19.11 8.94
CA ILE A 55 -17.23 -19.01 10.39
C ILE A 55 -18.68 -19.30 10.80
N VAL A 56 -19.66 -19.14 9.90
CA VAL A 56 -21.08 -19.16 10.28
C VAL A 56 -21.49 -20.46 10.98
N ASP A 57 -21.02 -21.59 10.48
CA ASP A 57 -21.35 -22.94 10.95
C ASP A 57 -20.41 -23.48 12.05
N LEU A 58 -19.37 -22.73 12.46
CA LEU A 58 -18.47 -23.20 13.51
C LEU A 58 -19.19 -23.21 14.88
N PRO A 59 -19.19 -24.34 15.60
CA PRO A 59 -19.75 -24.43 16.95
C PRO A 59 -18.72 -24.03 18.03
N GLY A 60 -19.19 -23.33 19.07
CA GLY A 60 -18.43 -23.09 20.31
C GLY A 60 -17.16 -22.25 20.15
N TRP A 61 -16.15 -22.51 21.00
CA TRP A 61 -14.90 -21.74 21.12
C TRP A 61 -14.05 -21.75 19.83
N TRP A 62 -14.27 -22.71 18.92
CA TRP A 62 -13.59 -22.79 17.63
C TRP A 62 -13.90 -21.60 16.70
N LYS A 63 -15.04 -20.92 16.89
CA LYS A 63 -15.34 -19.64 16.20
C LYS A 63 -14.26 -18.58 16.46
N ALA A 64 -13.76 -18.48 17.70
CA ALA A 64 -12.77 -17.48 18.05
C ALA A 64 -11.43 -17.74 17.35
N VAL A 65 -11.02 -19.00 17.23
CA VAL A 65 -9.82 -19.40 16.50
C VAL A 65 -9.97 -19.14 15.00
N GLY A 66 -11.13 -19.48 14.43
CA GLY A 66 -11.45 -19.18 13.03
C GLY A 66 -11.42 -17.67 12.75
N LEU A 67 -11.94 -16.86 13.67
CA LEU A 67 -11.94 -15.40 13.55
C LEU A 67 -10.52 -14.81 13.66
N LEU A 68 -9.68 -15.36 14.53
CA LEU A 68 -8.28 -14.94 14.67
C LEU A 68 -7.46 -15.31 13.43
N ALA A 69 -7.61 -16.54 12.93
CA ALA A 69 -6.97 -17.00 11.70
C ALA A 69 -7.41 -16.15 10.49
N ALA A 70 -8.70 -15.81 10.43
CA ALA A 70 -9.24 -14.91 9.43
C ALA A 70 -8.69 -13.49 9.52
N GLY A 71 -8.59 -12.94 10.73
CA GLY A 71 -8.01 -11.62 10.98
C GLY A 71 -6.54 -11.52 10.53
N ILE A 72 -5.77 -12.60 10.67
CA ILE A 72 -4.37 -12.68 10.21
C ILE A 72 -4.28 -13.01 8.71
N GLY A 73 -5.17 -13.85 8.19
CA GLY A 73 -5.24 -14.19 6.77
C GLY A 73 -5.61 -12.99 5.89
N TYR A 74 -6.50 -12.12 6.39
CA TYR A 74 -6.94 -10.92 5.68
C TYR A 74 -5.81 -10.00 5.19
N PRO A 75 -4.87 -9.51 6.03
CA PRO A 75 -3.75 -8.69 5.57
C PRO A 75 -2.82 -9.47 4.63
N LEU A 76 -2.65 -10.78 4.84
CA LEU A 76 -1.78 -11.62 4.00
C LEU A 76 -2.26 -11.70 2.55
N PHE A 77 -3.56 -11.72 2.29
CA PHE A 77 -4.10 -11.72 0.93
C PHE A 77 -4.24 -10.31 0.34
N THR A 78 -4.61 -9.33 1.16
CA THR A 78 -4.89 -7.97 0.68
C THR A 78 -3.62 -7.17 0.36
N GLN A 79 -2.53 -7.37 1.11
CA GLN A 79 -1.24 -6.74 0.85
C GLN A 79 -0.68 -7.05 -0.55
N PRO A 80 -0.53 -8.33 -0.97
CA PRO A 80 0.04 -8.64 -2.28
C PRO A 80 -0.87 -8.20 -3.43
N ILE A 81 -2.20 -8.24 -3.27
CA ILE A 81 -3.14 -7.73 -4.29
C ILE A 81 -2.94 -6.23 -4.50
N THR A 82 -2.87 -5.48 -3.39
CA THR A 82 -2.67 -4.03 -3.44
C THR A 82 -1.32 -3.69 -4.06
N LEU A 83 -0.27 -4.43 -3.67
CA LEU A 83 1.08 -4.24 -4.18
C LEU A 83 1.15 -4.53 -5.69
N ASN A 84 0.52 -5.62 -6.13
CA ASN A 84 0.47 -6.00 -7.54
C ASN A 84 -0.24 -4.95 -8.39
N MET A 85 -1.38 -4.44 -7.92
CA MET A 85 -2.09 -3.37 -8.64
C MET A 85 -1.31 -2.05 -8.66
N SER A 86 -0.48 -1.79 -7.64
CA SER A 86 0.34 -0.56 -7.55
C SER A 86 1.61 -0.59 -8.38
N LEU A 87 2.12 -1.77 -8.76
CA LEU A 87 3.33 -1.93 -9.59
C LEU A 87 3.42 -0.99 -10.80
N PRO A 88 2.42 -0.90 -11.69
CA PRO A 88 2.50 -0.05 -12.88
C PRO A 88 2.51 1.46 -12.57
N TYR A 89 2.22 1.85 -11.33
CA TYR A 89 2.21 3.24 -10.87
C TYR A 89 3.42 3.59 -9.99
N ILE A 90 4.24 2.60 -9.59
CA ILE A 90 5.44 2.81 -8.77
C ILE A 90 6.42 3.76 -9.47
N ASP A 91 6.70 3.57 -10.76
CA ASP A 91 7.63 4.44 -11.50
C ASP A 91 7.18 5.92 -11.51
N LYS A 92 5.87 6.16 -11.62
CA LYS A 92 5.31 7.52 -11.57
C LYS A 92 5.38 8.10 -10.15
N ALA A 93 5.12 7.26 -9.15
CA ALA A 93 5.16 7.66 -7.75
C ALA A 93 6.58 7.98 -7.26
N VAL A 94 7.59 7.23 -7.72
CA VAL A 94 9.01 7.52 -7.43
C VAL A 94 9.40 8.88 -7.98
N ARG A 95 9.06 9.16 -9.25
CA ARG A 95 9.34 10.47 -9.87
C ARG A 95 8.61 11.61 -9.17
N GLN A 96 7.36 11.40 -8.74
CA GLN A 96 6.62 12.40 -7.97
C GLN A 96 7.24 12.63 -6.58
N PHE A 97 7.70 11.57 -5.93
CA PHE A 97 8.36 11.67 -4.63
C PHE A 97 9.68 12.44 -4.72
N GLU A 98 10.49 12.18 -5.74
CA GLU A 98 11.73 12.92 -5.99
C GLU A 98 11.47 14.40 -6.32
N ALA A 99 10.44 14.70 -7.11
CA ALA A 99 10.04 16.09 -7.41
C ALA A 99 9.57 16.83 -6.14
N GLN A 100 8.67 16.24 -5.36
CA GLN A 100 8.20 16.84 -4.10
C GLN A 100 9.33 17.06 -3.09
N ARG A 101 10.32 16.17 -3.06
CA ARG A 101 11.49 16.32 -2.18
C ARG A 101 12.40 17.45 -2.65
N ALA A 102 12.50 17.70 -3.96
CA ALA A 102 13.26 18.82 -4.49
C ALA A 102 12.55 20.15 -4.22
N ASP A 103 11.23 20.22 -4.44
CA ASP A 103 10.42 21.41 -4.19
C ASP A 103 10.47 21.82 -2.70
N GLN A 104 10.43 20.86 -1.77
CA GLN A 104 10.55 21.14 -0.33
C GLN A 104 11.91 21.72 0.09
N LEU A 105 12.99 21.30 -0.57
CA LEU A 105 14.33 21.83 -0.29
C LEU A 105 14.47 23.26 -0.83
N GLU A 106 13.84 23.57 -1.98
CA GLU A 106 13.83 24.92 -2.54
C GLU A 106 12.99 25.91 -1.71
N GLU A 107 11.90 25.47 -1.09
CA GLU A 107 11.10 26.29 -0.17
C GLU A 107 11.84 26.56 1.15
N GLU A 108 12.53 25.56 1.73
CA GLU A 108 13.32 25.73 2.95
C GLU A 108 14.52 26.69 2.76
N ASP A 109 15.24 26.60 1.63
CA ASP A 109 16.35 27.51 1.32
C ASP A 109 15.87 28.97 1.11
N GLN A 110 14.66 29.14 0.56
CA GLN A 110 14.08 30.46 0.28
C GLN A 110 13.55 31.16 1.53
N ASP A 111 13.02 30.41 2.50
CA ASP A 111 12.59 30.92 3.80
C ASP A 111 13.80 31.27 4.71
N GLU A 112 14.92 30.54 4.62
CA GLU A 112 16.16 30.89 5.33
C GLU A 112 16.82 32.17 4.81
N ASP A 113 16.78 32.40 3.49
CA ASP A 113 17.29 33.63 2.85
C ASP A 113 16.41 34.86 3.14
N GLU A 114 15.10 34.70 3.39
CA GLU A 114 14.18 35.80 3.72
C GLU A 114 14.25 36.21 5.21
N ASP A 115 14.57 35.28 6.13
CA ASP A 115 14.71 35.56 7.58
C ASP A 115 16.12 36.09 7.96
N THR A 116 17.10 36.02 7.03
CA THR A 116 18.46 36.57 7.21
C THR A 116 18.70 37.92 6.50
N ALA A 117 17.71 38.44 5.75
CA ALA A 117 17.78 39.70 4.99
C ALA A 117 17.26 40.94 5.74
#